data_AF-A0A4U5MGL6-F1
#
_entry.id   AF-A0A4U5MGL6-F1
#
_cell.length_a   1.000
_cell.length_b   1.000
_cell.length_c   1.000
_cell.angle_alpha   90.00
_cell.angle_beta   90.00
_cell.angle_gamma   90.00
#
_symmetry.space_group_name_H-M   'P 1'
#
loop_
_entity.id
_entity.type
_entity.pdbx_description
1 polymer ?
#
loop_
_entity_poly.entity_id
_entity_poly.type
_entity_poly.pdbx_seq_one_letter_code
_entity_poly.pdbx_strand_id
1 'polypeptide(L)'
;MPCVDIADAIVSKGRETLERAIQMVKSNAAKYRGARVVYGDTDSLFVHLPGMSTERAFEIGKQIAEDVTADNPYPVKLKFEKVMQPVVLITKKRYVGMSTEEFGGEAVFDAKGIETVRRDGCPFVSKVMEKFLRVLFESNVDTAIHFLRMKLQDIEKYPFSDFIFAKEFRGGYAENAAVPAKKIADRRMLVSERFQPVHGERVPYVVVEGESPTSTVISCVVEPSEYFANQSMRLNYDYYVLRQLLPALHRVLELVPVRLTYSNHEKQDCYGCRAFGQKPWCVRCRTEPLAVSRAIVESAKDQNLLTILKRGCRECATFRCGLDAFEFQCGNLFCPINDKIAFLQKSKAIEAAMTHGLREGAEEWIEEEPVVLM
;
A
#
# COMPACT_ATOMS: atom_id res chain seq x y z
N MET A 1 -31.06 -0.78 30.64
CA MET A 1 -30.69 -1.62 31.80
C MET A 1 -29.65 -2.63 31.34
N PRO A 2 -28.37 -2.50 31.72
CA PRO A 2 -27.39 -3.55 31.52
C PRO A 2 -27.66 -4.73 32.47
N CYS A 3 -27.58 -5.97 31.97
CA CYS A 3 -27.65 -7.18 32.79
C CYS A 3 -26.43 -8.05 32.48
N VAL A 4 -25.45 -8.02 33.37
CA VAL A 4 -24.14 -8.65 33.16
C VAL A 4 -24.25 -10.17 33.18
N ASP A 5 -25.08 -10.72 34.07
CA ASP A 5 -25.25 -12.18 34.22
C ASP A 5 -25.76 -12.84 32.93
N ILE A 6 -26.69 -12.18 32.24
CA ILE A 6 -27.21 -12.66 30.94
C ILE A 6 -26.10 -12.62 29.88
N ALA A 7 -25.29 -11.55 29.85
CA ALA A 7 -24.20 -11.43 28.90
C ALA A 7 -23.13 -12.51 29.12
N ASP A 8 -22.77 -12.78 30.37
CA ASP A 8 -21.81 -13.83 30.74
C ASP A 8 -22.34 -15.23 30.38
N ALA A 9 -23.62 -15.50 30.65
CA ALA A 9 -24.25 -16.74 30.27
C ALA A 9 -24.22 -16.97 28.74
N ILE A 10 -24.49 -15.92 27.95
CA ILE A 10 -24.43 -15.97 26.49
C ILE A 10 -23.01 -16.28 26.00
N VAL A 11 -22.00 -15.55 26.50
CA VAL A 11 -20.60 -15.75 26.10
C VAL A 11 -20.10 -17.14 26.51
N SER A 12 -20.44 -17.60 27.72
CA SER A 12 -20.08 -18.93 28.19
C SER A 12 -20.69 -20.02 27.33
N LYS A 13 -21.98 -19.91 26.97
CA LYS A 13 -22.65 -20.88 26.10
C LYS A 13 -22.10 -20.87 24.68
N GLY A 14 -21.77 -19.69 24.13
CA GLY A 14 -21.10 -19.61 22.83
C GLY A 14 -19.74 -20.33 22.81
N ARG A 15 -18.93 -20.16 23.87
CA ARG A 15 -17.65 -20.88 24.01
C ARG A 15 -17.86 -22.39 24.11
N GLU A 16 -18.79 -22.84 24.96
CA GLU A 16 -19.10 -24.27 25.13
C GLU A 16 -19.54 -24.91 23.81
N THR A 17 -20.40 -24.24 23.03
CA THR A 17 -20.86 -24.72 21.72
C THR A 17 -19.69 -24.86 20.74
N LEU A 18 -18.77 -23.89 20.69
CA LEU A 18 -17.59 -23.98 19.83
C LEU A 18 -16.66 -25.12 20.26
N GLU A 19 -16.40 -25.26 21.56
CA GLU A 19 -15.55 -26.32 22.10
C GLU A 19 -16.12 -27.72 21.83
N ARG A 20 -17.45 -27.88 21.94
CA ARG A 20 -18.15 -29.12 21.55
C ARG A 20 -17.98 -29.43 20.07
N ALA A 21 -18.13 -28.44 19.18
CA ALA A 21 -17.92 -28.64 17.75
C ALA A 21 -16.46 -29.04 17.44
N ILE A 22 -15.49 -28.41 18.09
CA ILE A 22 -14.06 -28.76 17.96
C ILE A 22 -13.82 -30.19 18.41
N GLN A 23 -14.39 -30.59 19.56
CA GLN A 23 -14.22 -31.92 20.10
C GLN A 23 -14.86 -32.98 19.20
N MET A 24 -16.02 -32.71 18.62
CA MET A 24 -16.67 -33.60 17.66
C MET A 24 -15.78 -33.86 16.44
N VAL A 25 -15.21 -32.82 15.84
CA VAL A 25 -14.30 -32.96 14.68
C VAL A 25 -13.06 -33.78 15.06
N LYS A 26 -12.49 -33.56 16.26
CA LYS A 26 -11.33 -34.30 16.76
C LYS A 26 -11.64 -35.78 17.03
N SER A 27 -12.72 -36.06 17.74
CA SER A 27 -13.14 -37.43 18.10
C SER A 27 -13.51 -38.26 16.88
N ASN A 28 -14.09 -37.62 15.85
CA ASN A 28 -14.48 -38.27 14.61
C ASN A 28 -13.47 -38.08 13.48
N ALA A 29 -12.19 -37.81 13.77
CA ALA A 29 -11.18 -37.54 12.75
C ALA A 29 -11.07 -38.67 11.71
N ALA A 30 -11.24 -39.95 12.10
CA ALA A 30 -11.25 -41.08 11.17
C ALA A 30 -12.45 -41.03 10.19
N LYS A 31 -13.63 -40.62 10.67
CA LYS A 31 -14.83 -40.37 9.85
C LYS A 31 -14.55 -39.26 8.84
N TYR A 32 -13.90 -38.18 9.27
CA TYR A 32 -13.58 -37.01 8.46
C TYR A 32 -12.19 -37.07 7.79
N ARG A 33 -11.71 -38.27 7.43
CA ARG A 33 -10.48 -38.47 6.63
C ARG A 33 -9.23 -37.78 7.19
N GLY A 34 -9.08 -37.78 8.51
CA GLY A 34 -7.93 -37.19 9.19
C GLY A 34 -8.04 -35.67 9.42
N ALA A 35 -9.25 -35.11 9.39
CA ALA A 35 -9.52 -33.72 9.69
C ALA A 35 -8.90 -33.24 11.00
N ARG A 36 -8.33 -32.02 10.99
CA ARG A 36 -7.75 -31.37 12.17
C ARG A 36 -8.22 -29.93 12.26
N VAL A 37 -8.75 -29.53 13.40
CA VAL A 37 -9.06 -28.12 13.65
C VAL A 37 -7.75 -27.36 13.86
N VAL A 38 -7.49 -26.35 13.02
CA VAL A 38 -6.25 -25.54 13.05
C VAL A 38 -6.46 -24.12 13.57
N TYR A 39 -7.69 -23.61 13.48
CA TYR A 39 -8.04 -22.27 13.95
C TYR A 39 -9.51 -22.23 14.35
N GLY A 40 -9.83 -21.36 15.31
CA GLY A 40 -11.20 -21.06 15.71
C GLY A 40 -11.27 -19.67 16.34
N ASP A 41 -12.28 -18.90 15.95
CA ASP A 41 -12.50 -17.54 16.44
C ASP A 41 -13.99 -17.35 16.66
N THR A 42 -14.39 -17.29 17.94
CA THR A 42 -15.75 -17.09 18.47
C THR A 42 -16.83 -18.03 17.96
N ASP A 43 -17.15 -17.94 16.68
CA ASP A 43 -18.26 -18.51 15.94
C ASP A 43 -17.80 -19.27 14.69
N SER A 44 -16.50 -19.24 14.37
CA SER A 44 -15.89 -19.88 13.21
C SER A 44 -14.89 -20.96 13.60
N LEU A 45 -14.80 -22.01 12.78
CA LEU A 45 -13.84 -23.11 12.91
C LEU A 45 -13.19 -23.41 11.56
N PHE A 46 -11.87 -23.60 11.57
CA PHE A 46 -11.08 -23.90 10.38
C PHE A 46 -10.56 -25.33 10.51
N VAL A 47 -10.96 -26.17 9.56
CA VAL A 47 -10.60 -27.58 9.52
C VAL A 47 -9.61 -27.82 8.39
N HIS A 48 -8.43 -28.29 8.73
CA HIS A 48 -7.42 -28.72 7.78
C HIS A 48 -7.66 -30.19 7.39
N LEU A 49 -7.75 -30.43 6.09
CA LEU A 49 -7.95 -31.74 5.47
C LEU A 49 -6.70 -32.11 4.66
N PRO A 50 -5.75 -32.86 5.25
CA PRO A 50 -4.46 -33.11 4.61
C PRO A 50 -4.60 -34.00 3.37
N GLY A 51 -4.07 -33.55 2.23
CA GLY A 51 -4.02 -34.34 0.99
C GLY A 51 -5.37 -34.52 0.28
N MET A 52 -6.40 -33.77 0.66
CA MET A 52 -7.72 -33.83 0.04
C MET A 52 -7.86 -32.86 -1.13
N SER A 53 -8.67 -33.22 -2.13
CA SER A 53 -9.07 -32.30 -3.20
C SER A 53 -10.06 -31.26 -2.69
N THR A 54 -10.18 -30.13 -3.42
CA THR A 54 -11.18 -29.10 -3.12
C THR A 54 -12.60 -29.66 -3.09
N GLU A 55 -12.96 -30.52 -4.04
CA GLU A 55 -14.27 -31.19 -4.10
C GLU A 55 -14.59 -31.96 -2.81
N ARG A 56 -13.66 -32.82 -2.38
CA ARG A 56 -13.82 -33.60 -1.14
C ARG A 56 -13.84 -32.69 0.08
N ALA A 57 -13.12 -31.57 0.07
CA ALA A 57 -13.17 -30.60 1.14
C ALA A 57 -14.57 -29.96 1.29
N PHE A 58 -15.26 -29.68 0.17
CA PHE A 58 -16.65 -29.22 0.21
C PHE A 58 -17.61 -30.27 0.79
N GLU A 59 -17.49 -31.53 0.37
CA GLU A 59 -18.32 -32.62 0.89
C GLU A 59 -18.13 -32.83 2.39
N ILE A 60 -16.88 -32.95 2.84
CA ILE A 60 -16.54 -33.16 4.25
C ILE A 60 -16.95 -31.94 5.08
N GLY A 61 -16.74 -30.73 4.56
CA GLY A 61 -17.15 -29.50 5.23
C GLY A 61 -18.67 -29.42 5.45
N LYS A 62 -19.46 -29.81 4.45
CA LYS A 62 -20.93 -29.92 4.57
C LYS A 62 -21.34 -30.99 5.58
N GLN A 63 -20.69 -32.15 5.53
CA GLN A 63 -20.96 -33.24 6.48
C GLN A 63 -20.68 -32.82 7.93
N ILE A 64 -19.55 -32.14 8.18
CA ILE A 64 -19.22 -31.60 9.51
C ILE A 64 -20.27 -30.59 9.96
N ALA A 65 -20.71 -29.69 9.07
CA ALA A 65 -21.74 -28.70 9.38
C ALA A 65 -23.09 -29.35 9.75
N GLU A 66 -23.49 -30.40 9.05
CA GLU A 66 -24.71 -31.17 9.33
C GLU A 66 -24.61 -31.93 10.66
N ASP A 67 -23.52 -32.66 10.89
CA ASP A 67 -23.29 -33.41 12.13
C ASP A 67 -23.27 -32.48 13.36
N VAL A 68 -22.58 -31.33 13.27
CA VAL A 68 -22.55 -30.35 14.37
C VAL A 68 -23.91 -29.69 14.58
N THR A 69 -24.65 -29.40 13.50
CA THR A 69 -26.01 -28.84 13.62
C THR A 69 -26.96 -29.83 14.31
N ALA A 70 -26.87 -31.12 13.99
CA ALA A 70 -27.72 -32.15 14.59
C ALA A 70 -27.48 -32.36 16.10
N ASP A 71 -26.26 -32.10 16.58
CA ASP A 71 -25.89 -32.21 18.01
C ASP A 71 -26.32 -30.99 18.85
N ASN A 72 -26.84 -29.94 18.21
CA ASN A 72 -27.24 -28.70 18.87
C ASN A 72 -28.76 -28.48 18.85
N PRO A 73 -29.32 -27.82 19.89
CA PRO A 73 -30.74 -27.53 19.94
C PRO A 73 -31.14 -26.47 18.91
N TYR A 74 -32.38 -26.54 18.42
CA TYR A 74 -32.96 -25.46 17.61
C TYR A 74 -32.94 -24.13 18.38
N PRO A 75 -32.54 -22.99 17.78
CA PRO A 75 -32.27 -22.74 16.36
C PRO A 75 -30.78 -22.75 15.96
N VAL A 76 -29.89 -23.33 16.77
CA VAL A 76 -28.44 -23.30 16.53
C VAL A 76 -28.10 -24.14 15.28
N LYS A 77 -27.48 -23.50 14.28
CA LYS A 77 -27.07 -24.14 13.03
C LYS A 77 -25.66 -23.73 12.65
N LEU A 78 -24.81 -24.71 12.37
CA LEU A 78 -23.50 -24.46 11.76
C LEU A 78 -23.67 -24.42 10.24
N LYS A 79 -23.22 -23.33 9.62
CA LYS A 79 -23.23 -23.18 8.16
C LYS A 79 -21.83 -23.41 7.62
N PHE A 80 -21.71 -24.31 6.64
CA PHE A 80 -20.50 -24.37 5.82
C PHE A 80 -20.48 -23.14 4.89
N GLU A 81 -19.39 -22.35 4.96
CA GLU A 81 -19.27 -21.08 4.22
C GLU A 81 -18.39 -21.22 2.97
N LYS A 82 -17.16 -21.71 3.12
CA LYS A 82 -16.14 -21.71 2.05
C LYS A 82 -14.99 -22.66 2.31
N VAL A 83 -14.28 -23.03 1.25
CA VAL A 83 -12.95 -23.67 1.30
C VAL A 83 -11.88 -22.61 1.00
N MET A 84 -10.75 -22.64 1.73
CA MET A 84 -9.60 -21.77 1.43
C MET A 84 -8.40 -22.59 0.95
N GLN A 85 -7.95 -22.35 -0.28
CA GLN A 85 -6.78 -23.00 -0.85
C GLN A 85 -6.15 -22.13 -1.96
N PRO A 86 -4.89 -21.68 -1.82
CA PRO A 86 -4.02 -21.77 -0.63
C PRO A 86 -4.44 -20.81 0.50
N VAL A 87 -3.92 -21.04 1.72
CA VAL A 87 -4.18 -20.21 2.91
C VAL A 87 -2.93 -20.06 3.77
N VAL A 88 -2.75 -18.87 4.36
CA VAL A 88 -1.72 -18.56 5.35
C VAL A 88 -2.39 -18.02 6.60
N LEU A 89 -2.19 -18.73 7.72
CA LEU A 89 -2.65 -18.34 9.05
C LEU A 89 -1.47 -17.71 9.79
N ILE A 90 -1.56 -16.42 10.12
CA ILE A 90 -0.44 -15.68 10.73
C ILE A 90 -0.60 -15.65 12.25
N THR A 91 -1.66 -14.99 12.72
CA THR A 91 -2.01 -14.86 14.14
C THR A 91 -3.52 -14.77 14.27
N LYS A 92 -4.04 -14.73 15.52
CA LYS A 92 -5.47 -14.54 15.75
C LYS A 92 -5.99 -13.30 15.01
N LYS A 93 -7.10 -13.48 14.28
CA LYS A 93 -7.74 -12.45 13.43
C LYS A 93 -6.86 -11.95 12.28
N ARG A 94 -5.80 -12.69 11.91
CA ARG A 94 -4.89 -12.36 10.82
C ARG A 94 -4.61 -13.57 9.95
N TYR A 95 -5.27 -13.64 8.81
CA TYR A 95 -5.10 -14.70 7.82
C TYR A 95 -5.38 -14.19 6.42
N VAL A 96 -4.86 -14.91 5.43
CA VAL A 96 -5.07 -14.58 4.01
C VAL A 96 -5.07 -15.86 3.19
N GLY A 97 -5.94 -15.93 2.18
CA GLY A 97 -5.98 -17.07 1.27
C GLY A 97 -6.93 -16.84 0.12
N MET A 98 -6.95 -17.80 -0.81
CA MET A 98 -7.91 -17.84 -1.90
C MET A 98 -9.11 -18.66 -1.44
N SER A 99 -10.27 -18.03 -1.32
CA SER A 99 -11.51 -18.67 -0.85
C SER A 99 -12.47 -18.96 -1.99
N THR A 100 -13.12 -20.11 -1.94
CA THR A 100 -14.17 -20.51 -2.87
C THR A 100 -15.42 -20.92 -2.08
N GLU A 101 -16.56 -20.33 -2.40
CA GLU A 101 -17.85 -20.60 -1.72
C GLU A 101 -18.59 -21.82 -2.30
N GLU A 102 -18.41 -22.08 -3.60
CA GLU A 102 -19.03 -23.20 -4.31
C GLU A 102 -17.98 -23.99 -5.10
N PHE A 103 -18.17 -25.31 -5.22
CA PHE A 103 -17.26 -26.12 -6.02
C PHE A 103 -17.28 -25.67 -7.50
N GLY A 104 -16.09 -25.39 -8.05
CA GLY A 104 -15.95 -24.85 -9.41
C GLY A 104 -16.18 -23.35 -9.55
N GLY A 105 -16.49 -22.64 -8.45
CA GLY A 105 -16.61 -21.18 -8.43
C GLY A 105 -15.28 -20.43 -8.54
N GLU A 106 -15.37 -19.12 -8.76
CA GLU A 106 -14.19 -18.25 -8.80
C GLU A 106 -13.56 -18.12 -7.41
N ALA A 107 -12.22 -18.22 -7.35
CA ALA A 107 -11.48 -18.06 -6.11
C ALA A 107 -11.28 -16.56 -5.79
N VAL A 108 -11.80 -16.12 -4.65
CA VAL A 108 -11.70 -14.73 -4.19
C VAL A 108 -10.56 -14.58 -3.21
N PHE A 109 -9.80 -13.49 -3.32
CA PHE A 109 -8.74 -13.16 -2.35
C PHE A 109 -9.38 -12.69 -1.03
N ASP A 110 -9.38 -13.54 -0.01
CA ASP A 110 -9.91 -13.23 1.32
C ASP A 110 -8.77 -12.97 2.30
N ALA A 111 -8.70 -11.73 2.75
CA ALA A 111 -7.69 -11.23 3.68
C ALA A 111 -8.39 -10.65 4.91
N LYS A 112 -8.04 -11.14 6.10
CA LYS A 112 -8.52 -10.61 7.38
C LYS A 112 -7.37 -10.07 8.21
N GLY A 113 -7.51 -8.83 8.69
CA GLY A 113 -6.61 -8.21 9.68
C GLY A 113 -5.16 -7.96 9.23
N ILE A 114 -4.81 -8.29 7.99
CA ILE A 114 -3.50 -7.99 7.37
C ILE A 114 -3.50 -6.60 6.72
N GLU A 115 -2.32 -6.11 6.35
CA GLU A 115 -2.08 -4.75 5.87
C GLU A 115 -2.80 -4.42 4.55
N THR A 116 -3.25 -5.43 3.79
CA THR A 116 -4.03 -5.22 2.55
C THR A 116 -5.41 -4.62 2.82
N VAL A 117 -6.05 -4.94 3.95
CA VAL A 117 -7.40 -4.48 4.31
C VAL A 117 -7.41 -3.38 5.37
N ARG A 118 -6.25 -3.09 5.96
CA ARG A 118 -6.14 -2.07 7.00
C ARG A 118 -5.97 -0.68 6.38
N ARG A 119 -6.62 0.31 7.01
CA ARG A 119 -6.63 1.72 6.57
C ARG A 119 -5.56 2.59 7.25
N ASP A 120 -4.75 2.02 8.14
CA ASP A 120 -3.71 2.75 8.88
C ASP A 120 -2.35 2.80 8.17
N GLY A 121 -2.15 1.93 7.16
CA GLY A 121 -0.99 1.94 6.27
C GLY A 121 -1.14 2.89 5.08
N CYS A 122 -0.18 2.88 4.18
CA CYS A 122 -0.26 3.58 2.89
C CYS A 122 -0.72 2.62 1.78
N PRO A 123 -1.46 3.11 0.77
CA PRO A 123 -1.97 2.27 -0.33
C PRO A 123 -0.88 1.50 -1.10
N PHE A 124 0.33 2.04 -1.20
CA PHE A 124 1.49 1.36 -1.79
C PHE A 124 1.70 -0.02 -1.17
N VAL A 125 1.72 -0.11 0.16
CA VAL A 125 1.95 -1.37 0.88
C VAL A 125 0.82 -2.34 0.61
N SER A 126 -0.44 -1.89 0.76
CA SER A 126 -1.60 -2.75 0.55
C SER A 126 -1.65 -3.31 -0.88
N LYS A 127 -1.45 -2.47 -1.90
CA LYS A 127 -1.47 -2.86 -3.31
C LYS A 127 -0.32 -3.80 -3.69
N VAL A 128 0.90 -3.51 -3.23
CA VAL A 128 2.08 -4.34 -3.54
C VAL A 128 1.99 -5.68 -2.82
N MET A 129 1.61 -5.68 -1.55
CA MET A 129 1.44 -6.89 -0.76
C MET A 129 0.34 -7.79 -1.32
N GLU A 130 -0.84 -7.24 -1.67
CA GLU A 130 -1.91 -8.04 -2.28
C GLU A 130 -1.43 -8.72 -3.57
N LYS A 131 -0.81 -7.97 -4.48
CA LYS A 131 -0.30 -8.54 -5.74
C LYS A 131 0.80 -9.56 -5.50
N PHE A 132 1.70 -9.31 -4.55
CA PHE A 132 2.73 -10.27 -4.17
C PHE A 132 2.11 -11.59 -3.68
N LEU A 133 1.08 -11.52 -2.84
CA LEU A 133 0.40 -12.70 -2.30
C LEU A 133 -0.39 -13.45 -3.37
N ARG A 134 -1.04 -12.76 -4.31
CA ARG A 134 -1.69 -13.39 -5.46
C ARG A 134 -0.68 -14.17 -6.31
N VAL A 135 0.45 -13.54 -6.66
CA VAL A 135 1.52 -14.22 -7.40
C VAL A 135 2.05 -15.41 -6.62
N LEU A 136 2.27 -15.26 -5.30
CA LEU A 136 2.72 -16.35 -4.44
C LEU A 136 1.74 -17.54 -4.43
N PHE A 137 0.43 -17.26 -4.43
CA PHE A 137 -0.63 -18.27 -4.40
C PHE A 137 -0.87 -18.96 -5.74
N GLU A 138 -0.71 -18.24 -6.84
CA GLU A 138 -0.91 -18.75 -8.21
C GLU A 138 0.32 -19.48 -8.76
N SER A 139 1.53 -19.10 -8.31
CA SER A 139 2.79 -19.58 -8.86
C SER A 139 3.71 -20.17 -7.80
N ASN A 140 4.85 -19.53 -7.54
CA ASN A 140 5.82 -19.96 -6.55
C ASN A 140 6.52 -18.75 -5.90
N VAL A 141 7.32 -19.06 -4.88
CA VAL A 141 8.09 -18.09 -4.11
C VAL A 141 9.06 -17.29 -4.99
N ASP A 142 9.78 -17.93 -5.91
CA ASP A 142 10.78 -17.27 -6.74
C ASP A 142 10.16 -16.23 -7.69
N THR A 143 9.03 -16.57 -8.30
CA THR A 143 8.25 -15.65 -9.15
C THR A 143 7.71 -14.47 -8.33
N ALA A 144 7.23 -14.72 -7.11
CA ALA A 144 6.78 -13.64 -6.22
C ALA A 144 7.94 -12.72 -5.80
N ILE A 145 9.13 -13.26 -5.51
CA ILE A 145 10.34 -12.49 -5.21
C ILE A 145 10.78 -11.67 -6.43
N HIS A 146 10.76 -12.27 -7.63
CA HIS A 146 11.10 -11.57 -8.86
C HIS A 146 10.13 -10.41 -9.13
N PHE A 147 8.83 -10.64 -8.96
CA PHE A 147 7.81 -9.59 -9.02
C PHE A 147 8.12 -8.45 -8.05
N LEU A 148 8.44 -8.76 -6.79
CA LEU A 148 8.76 -7.76 -5.78
C LEU A 148 9.99 -6.94 -6.17
N ARG A 149 11.07 -7.59 -6.65
CA ARG A 149 12.28 -6.90 -7.13
C ARG A 149 11.96 -5.91 -8.25
N MET A 150 11.18 -6.33 -9.25
CA MET A 150 10.76 -5.45 -10.35
C MET A 150 9.92 -4.26 -9.86
N LYS A 151 9.01 -4.49 -8.91
CA LYS A 151 8.19 -3.40 -8.34
C LYS A 151 9.01 -2.41 -7.51
N LEU A 152 10.00 -2.89 -6.77
CA LEU A 152 10.86 -2.03 -5.95
C LEU A 152 11.87 -1.23 -6.79
N GLN A 153 12.32 -1.75 -7.94
CA GLN A 153 13.14 -0.98 -8.88
C GLN A 153 12.40 0.24 -9.43
N ASP A 154 11.11 0.11 -9.66
CA ASP A 154 10.24 1.17 -10.20
C ASP A 154 9.43 1.90 -9.13
N ILE A 155 9.87 1.88 -7.87
CA ILE A 155 9.11 2.46 -6.75
C ILE A 155 8.80 3.94 -6.95
N GLU A 156 9.71 4.70 -7.55
CA GLU A 156 9.53 6.14 -7.82
C GLU A 156 8.42 6.41 -8.85
N LYS A 157 8.05 5.43 -9.68
CA LYS A 157 7.01 5.57 -10.71
C LYS A 157 5.59 5.41 -10.16
N TYR A 158 5.45 4.96 -8.92
CA TYR A 158 4.14 4.86 -8.27
C TYR A 158 3.53 6.25 -8.03
N PRO A 159 2.20 6.40 -8.11
CA PRO A 159 1.55 7.68 -7.90
C PRO A 159 1.80 8.18 -6.48
N PHE A 160 1.92 9.49 -6.30
CA PHE A 160 2.15 10.10 -5.00
C PHE A 160 1.06 9.73 -3.98
N SER A 161 -0.21 9.68 -4.42
CA SER A 161 -1.34 9.24 -3.60
C SER A 161 -1.16 7.85 -2.95
N ASP A 162 -0.35 6.96 -3.53
CA ASP A 162 -0.08 5.64 -2.95
C ASP A 162 0.82 5.72 -1.70
N PHE A 163 1.51 6.82 -1.48
CA PHE A 163 2.40 7.04 -0.34
C PHE A 163 1.75 7.85 0.79
N ILE A 164 0.50 8.31 0.62
CA ILE A 164 -0.22 9.08 1.63
C ILE A 164 -0.72 8.15 2.74
N PHE A 165 -0.30 8.41 3.97
CA PHE A 165 -0.93 7.84 5.17
C PHE A 165 -2.13 8.68 5.58
N ALA A 166 -3.14 8.05 6.19
CA ALA A 166 -4.29 8.75 6.76
C ALA A 166 -4.63 8.16 8.15
N LYS A 167 -4.17 8.83 9.21
CA LYS A 167 -4.37 8.37 10.60
C LYS A 167 -5.34 9.25 11.36
N GLU A 168 -6.15 8.62 12.20
CA GLU A 168 -7.16 9.29 13.02
C GLU A 168 -6.50 10.17 14.09
N PHE A 169 -6.96 11.41 14.18
CA PHE A 169 -6.64 12.34 15.24
C PHE A 169 -7.51 12.04 16.47
N ARG A 170 -6.90 11.70 17.60
CA ARG A 170 -7.61 11.28 18.82
C ARG A 170 -7.79 12.38 19.85
N GLY A 171 -7.16 13.55 19.67
CA GLY A 171 -7.05 14.55 20.73
C GLY A 171 -6.36 14.01 21.98
N GLY A 172 -6.08 14.88 22.96
CA GLY A 172 -5.57 14.47 24.28
C GLY A 172 -4.22 13.74 24.28
N TYR A 173 -3.35 14.04 23.31
CA TYR A 173 -2.01 13.44 23.26
C TYR A 173 -1.10 14.03 24.36
N ALA A 174 -0.21 13.21 24.93
CA ALA A 174 0.86 13.71 25.80
C ALA A 174 1.76 14.73 25.07
N GLU A 175 2.34 15.69 25.79
CA GLU A 175 3.13 16.79 25.20
C GLU A 175 4.27 16.29 24.29
N ASN A 176 5.00 15.27 24.71
CA ASN A 176 6.12 14.70 23.96
C ASN A 176 5.76 13.51 23.06
N ALA A 177 4.46 13.28 22.79
CA ALA A 177 4.02 12.17 21.95
C ALA A 177 4.43 12.37 20.48
N ALA A 178 5.31 11.51 19.96
CA ALA A 178 5.76 11.52 18.57
C ALA A 178 4.72 10.91 17.61
N VAL A 179 3.55 11.53 17.52
CA VAL A 179 2.44 11.09 16.66
C VAL A 179 2.33 12.01 15.42
N PRO A 180 2.37 11.47 14.19
CA PRO A 180 2.29 12.26 12.96
C PRO A 180 1.06 13.19 12.91
N ALA A 181 -0.12 12.66 13.25
CA ALA A 181 -1.36 13.44 13.27
C ALA A 181 -1.33 14.58 14.29
N LYS A 182 -0.66 14.39 15.43
CA LYS A 182 -0.47 15.44 16.44
C LYS A 182 0.46 16.53 15.90
N LYS A 183 1.63 16.17 15.37
CA LYS A 183 2.59 17.14 14.80
C LYS A 183 1.94 18.04 13.76
N ILE A 184 1.13 17.45 12.89
CA ILE A 184 0.41 18.19 11.85
C ILE A 184 -0.67 19.08 12.45
N ALA A 185 -1.45 18.57 13.41
CA ALA A 185 -2.43 19.38 14.12
C ALA A 185 -1.79 20.59 14.80
N ASP A 186 -0.68 20.39 15.52
CA ASP A 186 0.06 21.46 16.19
C ASP A 186 0.54 22.51 15.16
N ARG A 187 1.07 22.09 14.00
CA ARG A 187 1.46 22.99 12.91
C ARG A 187 0.28 23.77 12.34
N ARG A 188 -0.87 23.14 12.13
CA ARG A 188 -2.09 23.81 11.65
C ARG A 188 -2.58 24.87 12.65
N MET A 189 -2.52 24.55 13.94
CA MET A 189 -2.92 25.46 15.02
C MET A 189 -2.03 26.70 15.12
N LEU A 190 -0.74 26.61 14.75
CA LEU A 190 0.14 27.79 14.66
C LEU A 190 -0.33 28.79 13.60
N VAL A 191 -0.98 28.32 12.53
CA VAL A 191 -1.54 29.20 11.50
C VAL A 191 -2.88 29.76 11.96
N SER A 192 -3.78 28.89 12.46
CA SER A 192 -5.05 29.27 13.05
C SER A 192 -5.56 28.15 13.93
N GLU A 193 -6.03 28.50 15.13
CA GLU A 193 -6.65 27.57 16.07
C GLU A 193 -7.83 26.80 15.44
N ARG A 194 -8.53 27.41 14.49
CA ARG A 194 -9.67 26.80 13.79
C ARG A 194 -9.28 25.66 12.85
N PHE A 195 -7.99 25.52 12.51
CA PHE A 195 -7.51 24.43 11.66
C PHE A 195 -7.15 23.15 12.44
N GLN A 196 -7.42 23.12 13.74
CA GLN A 196 -7.30 21.89 14.51
C GLN A 196 -8.22 20.79 13.94
N PRO A 197 -7.69 19.59 13.66
CA PRO A 197 -8.51 18.46 13.22
C PRO A 197 -9.52 18.04 14.30
N VAL A 198 -10.69 17.58 13.86
CA VAL A 198 -11.71 17.06 14.77
C VAL A 198 -11.32 15.68 15.30
N HIS A 199 -11.78 15.32 16.50
CA HIS A 199 -11.62 13.96 17.01
C HIS A 199 -12.20 12.93 16.02
N GLY A 200 -11.38 11.95 15.62
CA GLY A 200 -11.70 10.93 14.62
C GLY A 200 -11.40 11.34 13.17
N GLU A 201 -11.06 12.61 12.91
CA GLU A 201 -10.64 13.06 11.58
C GLU A 201 -9.35 12.36 11.16
N ARG A 202 -9.28 11.89 9.91
CA ARG A 202 -8.07 11.27 9.39
C ARG A 202 -7.16 12.34 8.78
N VAL A 203 -6.03 12.58 9.44
CA VAL A 203 -5.04 13.56 9.00
C VAL A 203 -4.12 12.90 7.97
N PRO A 204 -4.07 13.41 6.72
CA PRO A 204 -3.20 12.88 5.68
C PRO A 204 -1.76 13.36 5.85
N TYR A 205 -0.78 12.48 5.63
CA TYR A 205 0.63 12.84 5.71
C TYR A 205 1.53 11.92 4.88
N VAL A 206 2.72 12.41 4.55
CA VAL A 206 3.79 11.63 3.90
C VAL A 206 5.10 11.75 4.69
N VAL A 207 5.99 10.79 4.48
CA VAL A 207 7.34 10.81 5.05
C VAL A 207 8.36 11.12 3.95
N VAL A 208 9.08 12.23 4.11
CA VAL A 208 10.13 12.69 3.18
C VAL A 208 11.53 12.28 3.63
N GLU A 209 12.52 12.43 2.76
CA GLU A 209 13.92 12.28 3.14
C GLU A 209 14.28 13.31 4.23
N GLY A 210 15.09 12.91 5.20
CA GLY A 210 15.58 13.82 6.24
C GLY A 210 16.70 14.71 5.73
N GLU A 211 16.85 15.90 6.31
CA GLU A 211 17.96 16.81 6.01
C GLU A 211 19.32 16.23 6.42
N SER A 212 19.32 15.35 7.41
CA SER A 212 20.51 14.66 7.91
C SER A 212 20.25 13.17 8.16
N PRO A 213 21.29 12.30 8.12
CA PRO A 213 21.14 10.87 8.40
C PRO A 213 20.62 10.55 9.82
N THR A 214 20.77 11.48 10.77
CA THR A 214 20.30 11.37 12.16
C THR A 214 18.88 11.90 12.36
N SER A 215 18.23 12.39 11.30
CA SER A 215 16.87 12.92 11.36
C SER A 215 15.89 11.85 11.83
N THR A 216 15.02 12.23 12.78
CA THR A 216 13.97 11.36 13.27
C THR A 216 12.87 11.17 12.22
N VAL A 217 12.17 10.04 12.24
CA VAL A 217 11.02 9.83 11.33
C VAL A 217 9.96 10.92 11.53
N ILE A 218 9.72 11.34 12.77
CA ILE A 218 8.70 12.34 13.08
C ILE A 218 9.07 13.72 12.52
N SER A 219 10.36 14.11 12.49
CA SER A 219 10.78 15.37 11.85
C SER A 219 10.54 15.35 10.35
N CYS A 220 10.63 14.19 9.70
CA CYS A 220 10.40 14.00 8.26
C CYS A 220 8.92 13.85 7.85
N VAL A 221 7.97 13.92 8.79
CA VAL A 221 6.53 13.93 8.48
C VAL A 221 6.13 15.31 7.97
N VAL A 222 5.53 15.36 6.79
CA VAL A 222 5.00 16.60 6.16
C VAL A 222 3.59 16.38 5.64
N GLU A 223 2.85 17.48 5.48
CA GLU A 223 1.57 17.45 4.79
C GLU A 223 1.78 17.34 3.27
N PRO A 224 0.82 16.74 2.53
CA PRO A 224 0.88 16.70 1.08
C PRO A 224 0.96 18.09 0.41
N SER A 225 0.27 19.09 0.97
CA SER A 225 0.33 20.49 0.53
C SER A 225 1.76 21.05 0.60
N GLU A 226 2.45 20.83 1.72
CA GLU A 226 3.85 21.22 1.95
C GLU A 226 4.79 20.51 0.96
N TYR A 227 4.53 19.22 0.69
CA TYR A 227 5.31 18.45 -0.29
C TYR A 227 5.17 18.99 -1.73
N PHE A 228 3.98 19.45 -2.12
CA PHE A 228 3.76 20.04 -3.46
C PHE A 228 4.31 21.46 -3.57
N ALA A 229 4.29 22.22 -2.46
CA ALA A 229 4.88 23.56 -2.42
C ALA A 229 6.41 23.52 -2.58
N ASN A 230 7.07 22.49 -2.06
CA ASN A 230 8.53 22.37 -2.10
C ASN A 230 9.03 21.35 -3.15
N GLN A 231 9.71 21.84 -4.19
CA GLN A 231 10.25 21.03 -5.28
C GLN A 231 11.46 20.18 -4.87
N SER A 232 12.23 20.60 -3.85
CA SER A 232 13.43 19.87 -3.41
C SER A 232 13.10 18.67 -2.53
N MET A 233 11.92 18.63 -1.90
CA MET A 233 11.51 17.51 -1.06
C MET A 233 11.31 16.24 -1.91
N ARG A 234 11.88 15.12 -1.45
CA ARG A 234 11.72 13.78 -2.05
C ARG A 234 11.11 12.84 -1.00
N LEU A 235 10.31 11.88 -1.44
CA LEU A 235 9.77 10.84 -0.56
C LEU A 235 10.91 9.94 -0.07
N ASN A 236 10.85 9.52 1.19
CA ASN A 236 11.77 8.54 1.73
C ASN A 236 11.30 7.13 1.38
N TYR A 237 11.59 6.68 0.16
CA TYR A 237 11.20 5.35 -0.31
C TYR A 237 11.72 4.21 0.58
N ASP A 238 12.94 4.36 1.11
CA ASP A 238 13.55 3.40 2.03
C ASP A 238 12.70 3.20 3.29
N TYR A 239 12.13 4.28 3.84
CA TYR A 239 11.21 4.19 4.96
C TYR A 239 9.97 3.35 4.62
N TYR A 240 9.35 3.58 3.46
CA TYR A 240 8.17 2.79 3.06
C TYR A 240 8.51 1.31 2.85
N VAL A 241 9.68 1.00 2.28
CA VAL A 241 10.09 -0.38 2.06
C VAL A 241 10.51 -1.06 3.36
N LEU A 242 11.48 -0.49 4.07
CA LEU A 242 12.09 -1.10 5.26
C LEU A 242 11.18 -1.10 6.48
N ARG A 243 10.38 -0.04 6.68
CA ARG A 243 9.56 0.13 7.91
C ARG A 243 8.11 -0.26 7.72
N GLN A 244 7.59 -0.32 6.50
CA GLN A 244 6.19 -0.67 6.24
C GLN A 244 6.04 -1.98 5.47
N LEU A 245 6.56 -2.05 4.23
CA LEU A 245 6.34 -3.19 3.34
C LEU A 245 7.03 -4.47 3.83
N LEU A 246 8.33 -4.42 4.12
CA LEU A 246 9.08 -5.61 4.53
C LEU A 246 8.56 -6.20 5.85
N PRO A 247 8.27 -5.43 6.91
CA PRO A 247 7.67 -6.00 8.11
C PRO A 247 6.33 -6.68 7.85
N ALA A 248 5.51 -6.16 6.93
CA ALA A 248 4.24 -6.79 6.54
C ALA A 248 4.47 -8.11 5.80
N LEU A 249 5.41 -8.14 4.84
CA LEU A 249 5.76 -9.35 4.10
C LEU A 249 6.40 -10.41 5.01
N HIS A 250 7.31 -10.02 5.90
CA HIS A 250 7.94 -10.94 6.86
C HIS A 250 6.93 -11.62 7.76
N ARG A 251 5.85 -10.94 8.18
CA ARG A 251 4.77 -11.56 8.96
C ARG A 251 4.07 -12.68 8.20
N VAL A 252 3.88 -12.54 6.89
CA VAL A 252 3.24 -13.59 6.08
C VAL A 252 4.22 -14.70 5.73
N LEU A 253 5.47 -14.32 5.44
CA LEU A 253 6.53 -15.23 5.02
C LEU A 253 7.26 -15.89 6.20
N GLU A 254 6.85 -15.65 7.45
CA GLU A 254 7.49 -16.26 8.63
C GLU A 254 7.50 -17.79 8.55
N LEU A 255 6.45 -18.38 7.97
CA LEU A 255 6.32 -19.82 7.75
C LEU A 255 7.01 -20.32 6.47
N VAL A 256 7.56 -19.42 5.66
CA VAL A 256 8.26 -19.72 4.41
C VAL A 256 9.76 -19.58 4.66
N PRO A 257 10.62 -20.51 4.22
CA PRO A 257 12.07 -20.44 4.46
C PRO A 257 12.78 -19.39 3.58
N VAL A 258 12.33 -18.14 3.65
CA VAL A 258 12.83 -17.01 2.85
C VAL A 258 13.09 -15.82 3.75
N ARG A 259 14.30 -15.26 3.64
CA ARG A 259 14.65 -13.99 4.27
C ARG A 259 14.77 -12.91 3.21
N LEU A 260 13.80 -12.00 3.20
CA LEU A 260 13.89 -10.79 2.38
C LEU A 260 14.84 -9.79 3.05
N THR A 261 15.80 -9.28 2.28
CA THR A 261 16.62 -8.14 2.67
C THR A 261 16.48 -7.07 1.60
N TYR A 262 16.41 -5.82 2.03
CA TYR A 262 16.42 -4.67 1.13
C TYR A 262 17.66 -3.85 1.43
N SER A 263 18.57 -3.81 0.46
CA SER A 263 19.62 -2.83 0.38
C SER A 263 19.25 -1.90 -0.76
N ASN A 264 18.97 -0.64 -0.42
CA ASN A 264 19.05 0.39 -1.43
C ASN A 264 20.54 0.58 -1.70
N HIS A 265 21.04 -0.03 -2.78
CA HIS A 265 22.38 0.28 -3.26
C HIS A 265 22.32 1.73 -3.75
N GLU A 266 22.71 2.64 -2.86
CA GLU A 266 22.91 4.08 -3.03
C GLU A 266 22.63 4.57 -4.45
N LYS A 267 21.45 5.20 -4.63
CA LYS A 267 21.10 6.17 -5.68
C LYS A 267 21.89 5.98 -7.01
N GLN A 268 21.27 5.26 -7.94
CA GLN A 268 21.61 5.36 -9.37
C GLN A 268 21.35 6.80 -9.81
N ASP A 269 22.42 7.52 -10.12
CA ASP A 269 22.34 8.97 -10.23
C ASP A 269 22.71 9.46 -11.64
N CYS A 270 23.56 8.76 -12.39
CA CYS A 270 23.82 9.19 -13.77
C CYS A 270 22.64 8.91 -14.70
N TYR A 271 22.02 9.96 -15.23
CA TYR A 271 20.91 9.90 -16.17
C TYR A 271 21.21 9.02 -17.40
N GLY A 272 22.44 9.11 -17.92
CA GLY A 272 22.88 8.38 -19.10
C GLY A 272 23.15 6.90 -18.83
N CYS A 273 24.17 6.60 -18.02
CA CYS A 273 24.68 5.24 -17.86
C CYS A 273 24.19 4.52 -16.59
N ARG A 274 23.38 5.16 -15.75
CA ARG A 274 22.89 4.62 -14.46
C ARG A 274 23.99 4.23 -13.47
N ALA A 275 25.20 4.75 -13.67
CA ALA A 275 26.29 4.60 -12.70
C ALA A 275 25.94 5.30 -11.38
N PHE A 276 26.53 4.78 -10.30
CA PHE A 276 26.35 5.30 -8.94
C PHE A 276 27.00 6.68 -8.74
N GLY A 277 26.35 7.56 -7.97
CA GLY A 277 27.00 8.72 -7.34
C GLY A 277 26.24 10.04 -7.45
N GLN A 278 26.17 10.77 -6.34
CA GLN A 278 25.34 11.96 -5.97
C GLN A 278 24.88 13.02 -7.00
N LYS A 279 25.36 13.03 -8.25
CA LYS A 279 25.00 14.02 -9.28
C LYS A 279 24.26 13.35 -10.44
N PRO A 280 23.31 14.06 -11.10
CA PRO A 280 22.55 13.55 -12.23
C PRO A 280 23.40 13.14 -13.45
N TRP A 281 24.70 13.49 -13.46
CA TRP A 281 25.64 13.15 -14.50
C TRP A 281 26.94 12.61 -13.90
N CYS A 282 27.42 11.48 -14.43
CA CYS A 282 28.80 11.08 -14.27
C CYS A 282 29.69 11.88 -15.24
N VAL A 283 31.00 11.92 -14.96
CA VAL A 283 31.98 12.67 -15.78
C VAL A 283 31.91 12.28 -17.26
N ARG A 284 31.70 10.99 -17.54
CA ARG A 284 31.65 10.46 -18.92
C ARG A 284 30.37 10.84 -19.67
N CYS A 285 29.21 10.67 -19.04
CA CYS A 285 27.92 10.95 -19.71
C CYS A 285 27.63 12.44 -19.83
N ARG A 286 28.23 13.29 -18.97
CA ARG A 286 28.10 14.74 -19.09
C ARG A 286 28.65 15.27 -20.42
N THR A 287 29.71 14.63 -20.92
CA THR A 287 30.39 15.00 -22.17
C THR A 287 29.92 14.20 -23.37
N GLU A 288 29.02 13.23 -23.19
CA GLU A 288 28.54 12.35 -24.25
C GLU A 288 27.32 12.97 -24.96
N PRO A 289 27.43 13.37 -26.24
CA PRO A 289 26.36 14.11 -26.93
C PRO A 289 25.03 13.36 -26.98
N LEU A 290 25.05 12.03 -27.13
CA LEU A 290 23.85 11.19 -27.18
C LEU A 290 23.12 11.10 -25.84
N ALA A 291 23.86 11.06 -24.73
CA ALA A 291 23.26 11.00 -23.40
C ALA A 291 22.59 12.33 -23.06
N VAL A 292 23.23 13.44 -23.42
CA VAL A 292 22.71 14.81 -23.23
C VAL A 292 21.50 15.06 -24.14
N SER A 293 21.56 14.70 -25.42
CA SER A 293 20.43 14.89 -26.35
C SER A 293 19.20 14.09 -25.90
N ARG A 294 19.39 12.87 -25.41
CA ARG A 294 18.31 12.07 -24.82
C ARG A 294 17.67 12.75 -23.61
N ALA A 295 18.48 13.28 -22.69
CA ALA A 295 17.97 14.00 -21.52
C ALA A 295 17.17 15.25 -21.91
N ILE A 296 17.62 15.99 -22.93
CA ILE A 296 16.91 17.16 -23.45
C ILE A 296 15.56 16.75 -24.06
N VAL A 297 15.54 15.73 -24.91
CA VAL A 297 14.30 15.25 -25.54
C VAL A 297 13.30 14.72 -24.50
N GLU A 298 13.77 13.94 -23.54
CA GLU A 298 12.92 13.42 -22.45
C GLU A 298 12.44 14.56 -21.53
N SER A 299 13.30 15.55 -21.23
CA SER A 299 12.90 16.77 -20.50
C SER A 299 11.85 17.58 -21.25
N ALA A 300 12.01 17.77 -22.57
CA ALA A 300 11.04 18.50 -23.39
C ALA A 300 9.67 17.79 -23.43
N LYS A 301 9.67 16.45 -23.53
CA LYS A 301 8.44 15.64 -23.41
C LYS A 301 7.77 15.83 -22.05
N ASP A 302 8.53 15.75 -20.96
CA ASP A 302 8.00 15.93 -19.61
C ASP A 302 7.47 17.35 -19.37
N GLN A 303 8.14 18.38 -19.88
CA GLN A 303 7.69 19.78 -19.81
C GLN A 303 6.43 20.03 -20.63
N ASN A 304 6.33 19.44 -21.84
CA ASN A 304 5.13 19.53 -22.65
C ASN A 304 3.95 18.86 -21.93
N LEU A 305 4.15 17.65 -21.40
CA LEU A 305 3.12 16.95 -20.64
C LEU A 305 2.70 17.74 -19.38
N LEU A 306 3.65 18.34 -18.66
CA LEU A 306 3.35 19.21 -17.52
C LEU A 306 2.50 20.42 -17.94
N THR A 307 2.76 20.99 -19.12
CA THR A 307 2.00 22.11 -19.66
C THR A 307 0.56 21.72 -20.01
N ILE A 308 0.38 20.55 -20.64
CA ILE A 308 -0.94 19.97 -20.94
C ILE A 308 -1.72 19.72 -19.65
N LEU A 309 -1.09 19.09 -18.65
CA LEU A 309 -1.74 18.79 -17.37
C LEU A 309 -2.10 20.06 -16.59
N LYS A 310 -1.24 21.08 -16.59
CA LYS A 310 -1.54 22.39 -16.00
C LYS A 310 -2.68 23.12 -16.71
N ARG A 311 -2.83 22.94 -18.03
CA ARG A 311 -3.99 23.45 -18.78
C ARG A 311 -5.27 22.77 -18.33
N GLY A 312 -5.30 21.44 -18.28
CA GLY A 312 -6.46 20.69 -17.78
C GLY A 312 -6.79 21.02 -16.32
N CYS A 313 -5.78 21.29 -15.48
CA CYS A 313 -6.00 21.75 -14.11
C CYS A 313 -6.67 23.14 -14.06
N ARG A 314 -6.25 24.07 -14.92
CA ARG A 314 -6.86 25.39 -15.06
C ARG A 314 -8.31 25.31 -15.54
N GLU A 315 -8.61 24.48 -16.53
CA GLU A 315 -9.98 24.26 -17.01
C GLU A 315 -10.89 23.66 -15.93
N CYS A 316 -10.37 22.72 -15.13
CA CYS A 316 -11.10 22.16 -13.99
C CYS A 316 -11.34 23.22 -12.89
N ALA A 317 -10.35 24.08 -12.63
CA ALA A 317 -10.45 25.15 -11.65
C ALA A 317 -11.46 26.22 -12.08
N THR A 318 -11.45 26.66 -13.35
CA THR A 318 -12.43 27.64 -13.85
C THR A 318 -13.86 27.07 -13.88
N PHE A 319 -14.01 25.77 -14.12
CA PHE A 319 -15.32 25.09 -14.08
C PHE A 319 -15.90 25.01 -12.65
N ARG A 320 -15.05 24.91 -11.60
CA ARG A 320 -15.50 24.77 -10.20
C ARG A 320 -15.40 26.05 -9.37
N CYS A 321 -14.57 26.99 -9.75
CA CYS A 321 -14.30 28.23 -9.02
C CYS A 321 -14.36 29.38 -10.03
N GLY A 322 -15.46 30.14 -10.03
CA GLY A 322 -15.62 31.36 -10.83
C GLY A 322 -14.74 32.52 -10.35
N LEU A 323 -13.48 32.25 -9.99
CA LEU A 323 -12.48 33.23 -9.55
C LEU A 323 -11.36 33.27 -10.58
N ASP A 324 -11.02 34.49 -11.01
CA ASP A 324 -9.99 34.74 -12.01
C ASP A 324 -8.64 34.11 -11.63
N ALA A 325 -8.13 33.32 -12.56
CA ALA A 325 -7.02 32.40 -12.38
C ALA A 325 -5.67 33.13 -12.41
N PHE A 326 -5.11 33.43 -11.23
CA PHE A 326 -3.66 33.70 -11.14
C PHE A 326 -2.91 32.85 -10.10
N GLU A 327 -3.53 32.41 -8.99
CA GLU A 327 -2.85 31.55 -7.99
C GLU A 327 -3.80 30.53 -7.32
N PHE A 328 -4.41 29.64 -8.11
CA PHE A 328 -5.20 28.54 -7.52
C PHE A 328 -4.30 27.34 -7.16
N GLN A 329 -4.18 27.03 -5.87
CA GLN A 329 -3.58 25.78 -5.38
C GLN A 329 -4.68 24.74 -5.15
N CYS A 330 -4.75 23.73 -6.02
CA CYS A 330 -5.71 22.63 -5.89
C CYS A 330 -5.36 21.72 -4.70
N GLY A 331 -6.21 21.69 -3.68
CA GLY A 331 -6.07 20.81 -2.51
C GLY A 331 -6.53 19.35 -2.72
N ASN A 332 -6.93 18.97 -3.94
CA ASN A 332 -7.43 17.61 -4.21
C ASN A 332 -6.27 16.61 -4.32
N LEU A 333 -6.02 15.88 -3.23
CA LEU A 333 -4.97 14.87 -3.11
C LEU A 333 -5.24 13.58 -3.89
N PHE A 334 -6.49 13.36 -4.31
CA PHE A 334 -6.90 12.15 -5.02
C PHE A 334 -7.06 12.39 -6.52
N CYS A 335 -6.68 13.57 -7.01
CA CYS A 335 -6.75 13.89 -8.42
C CYS A 335 -5.58 13.23 -9.17
N PRO A 336 -5.85 12.35 -10.16
CA PRO A 336 -4.78 11.71 -10.94
C PRO A 336 -3.89 12.72 -11.70
N ILE A 337 -4.46 13.86 -12.10
CA ILE A 337 -3.74 14.95 -12.75
C ILE A 337 -2.75 15.57 -11.76
N ASN A 338 -3.17 15.82 -10.51
CA ASN A 338 -2.32 16.43 -9.49
C ASN A 338 -1.16 15.49 -9.11
N ASP A 339 -1.44 14.20 -8.95
CA ASP A 339 -0.41 13.16 -8.77
C ASP A 339 0.61 13.17 -9.91
N LYS A 340 0.15 13.26 -11.16
CA LYS A 340 1.04 13.25 -12.33
C LYS A 340 1.86 14.54 -12.44
N ILE A 341 1.27 15.68 -12.12
CA ILE A 341 1.97 16.97 -12.04
C ILE A 341 3.09 16.90 -11.01
N ALA A 342 2.80 16.39 -9.81
CA ALA A 342 3.77 16.27 -8.73
C ALA A 342 4.96 15.36 -9.08
N PHE A 343 4.67 14.27 -9.80
CA PHE A 343 5.70 13.39 -10.33
C PHE A 343 6.58 14.12 -11.37
N LEU A 344 5.97 14.79 -12.36
CA LEU A 344 6.70 15.45 -13.44
C LEU A 344 7.51 16.66 -12.97
N GLN A 345 7.01 17.42 -11.99
CA GLN A 345 7.77 18.52 -11.36
C GLN A 345 9.08 18.04 -10.72
N LYS A 346 9.15 16.75 -10.36
CA LYS A 346 10.29 16.10 -9.72
C LYS A 346 11.00 15.12 -10.66
N SER A 347 10.80 15.27 -11.98
CA SER A 347 11.41 14.40 -12.99
C SER A 347 12.93 14.55 -13.02
N LYS A 348 13.63 13.41 -12.99
CA LYS A 348 15.08 13.32 -13.16
C LYS A 348 15.53 13.84 -14.53
N ALA A 349 14.69 13.77 -15.56
CA ALA A 349 15.00 14.28 -16.90
C ALA A 349 15.14 15.80 -16.90
N ILE A 350 14.19 16.48 -16.27
CA ILE A 350 14.20 17.94 -16.13
C ILE A 350 15.38 18.38 -15.27
N GLU A 351 15.64 17.68 -14.15
CA GLU A 351 16.78 17.94 -13.28
C GLU A 351 18.13 17.74 -13.99
N ALA A 352 18.27 16.66 -14.78
CA ALA A 352 19.46 16.37 -15.57
C ALA A 352 19.69 17.43 -16.66
N ALA A 353 18.64 17.85 -17.37
CA ALA A 353 18.75 18.90 -18.39
C ALA A 353 19.13 20.26 -17.78
N MET A 354 18.55 20.64 -16.64
CA MET A 354 18.86 21.90 -15.96
C MET A 354 20.31 21.95 -15.44
N THR A 355 20.81 20.85 -14.86
CA THR A 355 22.15 20.79 -14.27
C THR A 355 23.29 20.75 -15.30
N HIS A 356 22.99 20.46 -16.57
CA HIS A 356 23.98 20.52 -17.64
C HIS A 356 24.37 21.96 -18.01
N GLY A 357 23.50 22.96 -17.75
CA GLY A 357 23.82 24.40 -17.87
C GLY A 357 23.49 25.06 -19.20
N LEU A 358 22.69 24.44 -20.08
CA LEU A 358 22.41 24.95 -21.43
C LEU A 358 21.33 26.05 -21.54
N ARG A 359 20.97 26.73 -20.44
CA ARG A 359 20.03 27.87 -20.53
C ARG A 359 20.61 29.11 -21.21
N GLU A 360 21.93 29.18 -21.42
CA GLU A 360 22.59 30.33 -22.04
C GLU A 360 22.73 30.24 -23.58
N GLY A 361 22.22 29.18 -24.23
CA GLY A 361 22.34 29.04 -25.70
C GLY A 361 21.10 28.52 -26.43
N ALA A 362 19.96 28.40 -25.74
CA ALA A 362 18.73 27.84 -26.32
C ALA A 362 17.93 28.84 -27.18
N GLU A 363 18.35 30.10 -27.28
CA GLU A 363 17.73 31.10 -28.17
C GLU A 363 18.22 30.98 -29.63
N GLU A 364 19.28 30.21 -29.92
CA GLU A 364 19.85 30.09 -31.29
C GLU A 364 19.39 28.84 -32.06
N TRP A 365 18.56 27.96 -31.49
CA TRP A 365 18.11 26.72 -32.16
C TRP A 365 16.61 26.67 -32.45
N ILE A 366 15.90 27.79 -32.33
CA ILE A 366 14.52 27.94 -32.83
C ILE A 366 14.58 28.63 -34.19
N GLU A 367 15.14 27.96 -35.20
CA GLU A 367 14.70 28.19 -36.57
C GLU A 367 13.75 27.06 -36.95
N GLU A 368 12.51 27.47 -37.19
CA GLU A 368 11.40 26.64 -37.63
C GLU A 368 11.73 25.99 -38.99
N GLU A 369 11.96 24.68 -39.02
CA GLU A 369 11.70 23.91 -40.23
C GLU A 369 10.39 23.13 -40.09
N PRO A 370 9.40 23.38 -40.98
CA PRO A 370 8.15 22.66 -40.96
C PRO A 370 8.38 21.22 -41.44
N VAL A 371 8.09 20.25 -40.58
CA VAL A 371 8.07 18.84 -40.96
C VAL A 371 6.88 18.60 -41.89
N VAL A 372 7.17 18.52 -43.19
CA VAL A 372 6.25 18.00 -44.20
C VAL A 372 6.15 16.48 -44.00
N LEU A 373 4.93 16.01 -43.71
CA LEU A 373 4.60 14.59 -43.67
C LEU A 373 4.56 14.04 -45.09
N MET A 374 5.44 13.09 -45.40
CA MET A 374 5.17 11.99 -46.33
C MET A 374 5.35 10.66 -45.60
#